data_AF-A0A3S0PPP9-F1
#
_entry.id   AF-A0A3S0PPP9-F1
#
_cell.length_a   1.000
_cell.length_b   1.000
_cell.length_c   1.000
_cell.angle_alpha   90.00
_cell.angle_beta   90.00
_cell.angle_gamma   90.00
#
_symmetry.space_group_name_H-M   'P 1'
#
loop_
_entity.id
_entity.type
_entity.pdbx_description
1 polymer ?
#
loop_
_entity_poly.entity_id
_entity_poly.type
_entity_poly.pdbx_seq_one_letter_code
_entity_poly.pdbx_strand_id
1 'polypeptide(L)'
;MKKNTTSHTDGQLKRQAKKIKKEQNITHTQALDIAAIQAGFTNFKNFQNSLNKTGPAKKQSDAQFPQEKPRHAISKISNPHRNLLVAGVNDLLNKKLIILESPDSQNTRNDQGHVFTEIFGFPSVVKWRDIGFGELEISVWWKYDHSRHPQAELEGNRRENFNSTTPLARKELYKNFVGVTATGWLEREKGKHLMGKDSERLVGIYTRKGEKSALEKMTVQIPLGFEAEGKFYF
;
A
#
# COMPACT_ATOMS: atom_id res chain seq x y z
N MET A 1 31.99 -19.48 -6.40
CA MET A 1 31.56 -20.14 -7.66
C MET A 1 30.61 -19.20 -8.39
N LYS A 2 31.00 -18.73 -9.59
CA LYS A 2 30.18 -17.85 -10.44
C LYS A 2 29.02 -18.68 -11.01
N LYS A 3 27.77 -18.27 -10.76
CA LYS A 3 26.61 -18.83 -11.48
C LYS A 3 26.37 -17.99 -12.72
N ASN A 4 26.49 -18.64 -13.87
CA ASN A 4 26.29 -18.08 -15.20
C ASN A 4 24.87 -17.55 -15.36
N THR A 5 24.73 -16.27 -15.72
CA THR A 5 23.48 -15.70 -16.21
C THR A 5 23.23 -16.24 -17.61
N THR A 6 22.35 -17.23 -17.74
CA THR A 6 21.82 -17.66 -19.03
C THR A 6 21.12 -16.46 -19.69
N SER A 7 21.64 -16.04 -20.83
CA SER A 7 20.98 -15.08 -21.72
C SER A 7 19.70 -15.73 -22.24
N HIS A 8 18.58 -15.43 -21.59
CA HIS A 8 17.27 -15.85 -22.07
C HIS A 8 16.79 -14.89 -23.15
N THR A 9 16.53 -15.41 -24.34
CA THR A 9 16.00 -14.63 -25.47
C THR A 9 14.47 -14.56 -25.40
N ASP A 10 13.87 -13.48 -25.95
CA ASP A 10 12.41 -13.28 -25.95
C ASP A 10 11.64 -14.45 -26.57
N GLY A 11 12.23 -15.08 -27.59
CA GLY A 11 11.68 -16.28 -28.22
C GLY A 11 11.62 -17.50 -27.30
N GLN A 12 12.58 -17.65 -26.37
CA GLN A 12 12.61 -18.76 -25.42
C GLN A 12 11.51 -18.61 -24.35
N LEU A 13 11.35 -17.41 -23.79
CA LEU A 13 10.28 -17.15 -22.80
C LEU A 13 8.89 -17.35 -23.41
N LYS A 14 8.67 -16.89 -24.65
CA LYS A 14 7.38 -17.07 -25.33
C LYS A 14 7.05 -18.54 -25.60
N ARG A 15 8.06 -19.37 -25.93
CA ARG A 15 7.88 -20.83 -26.09
C ARG A 15 7.55 -21.50 -24.76
N GLN A 16 8.24 -21.11 -23.69
CA GLN A 16 7.99 -21.62 -22.33
C GLN A 16 6.59 -21.23 -21.82
N ALA A 17 6.15 -19.99 -22.06
CA ALA A 17 4.82 -19.53 -21.72
C ALA A 17 3.70 -20.31 -22.45
N LYS A 18 3.92 -20.75 -23.70
CA LYS A 18 2.95 -21.61 -24.41
C LYS A 18 2.78 -22.98 -23.75
N LYS A 19 3.88 -23.56 -23.24
CA LYS A 19 3.85 -24.84 -22.51
C LYS A 19 3.13 -24.69 -21.17
N ILE A 20 3.49 -23.66 -20.39
CA ILE A 20 2.86 -23.35 -19.09
C ILE A 20 1.35 -23.08 -19.24
N LYS A 21 0.95 -22.31 -20.26
CA LYS A 21 -0.46 -22.04 -20.56
C LYS A 21 -1.27 -23.34 -20.70
N LYS A 22 -0.72 -24.32 -21.41
CA LYS A 22 -1.38 -25.61 -21.68
C LYS A 22 -1.40 -26.51 -20.43
N GLU A 23 -0.35 -26.49 -19.63
CA GLU A 23 -0.21 -27.32 -18.41
C GLU A 23 -1.06 -26.80 -17.24
N GLN A 24 -1.19 -25.48 -17.10
CA GLN A 24 -1.83 -24.86 -15.94
C GLN A 24 -3.21 -24.28 -16.22
N ASN A 25 -3.70 -24.38 -17.46
CA ASN A 25 -4.99 -23.82 -17.92
C ASN A 25 -5.19 -22.34 -17.53
N ILE A 26 -4.13 -21.54 -17.67
CA ILE A 26 -4.13 -20.10 -17.34
C ILE A 26 -4.14 -19.23 -18.60
N THR A 27 -4.33 -17.92 -18.42
CA THR A 27 -4.24 -16.97 -19.53
C THR A 27 -2.80 -16.85 -20.05
N HIS A 28 -2.63 -16.46 -21.32
CA HIS A 28 -1.30 -16.36 -21.92
C HIS A 28 -0.42 -15.30 -21.23
N THR A 29 -1.02 -14.20 -20.78
CA THR A 29 -0.33 -13.12 -20.06
C THR A 29 0.21 -13.61 -18.72
N GLN A 30 -0.59 -14.35 -17.95
CA GLN A 30 -0.13 -14.98 -16.71
C GLN A 30 1.00 -15.98 -16.96
N ALA A 31 0.90 -16.77 -18.04
CA ALA A 31 1.95 -17.70 -18.41
C ALA A 31 3.27 -17.01 -18.81
N LEU A 32 3.22 -15.81 -19.38
CA LEU A 32 4.39 -15.00 -19.69
C LEU A 32 5.07 -14.46 -18.43
N ASP A 33 4.29 -14.01 -17.44
CA ASP A 33 4.84 -13.57 -16.16
C ASP A 33 5.50 -14.73 -15.40
N ILE A 34 4.88 -15.91 -15.38
CA ILE A 34 5.47 -17.11 -14.77
C ILE A 34 6.76 -17.51 -15.49
N ALA A 35 6.78 -17.49 -16.83
CA ALA A 35 7.99 -17.78 -17.60
C ALA A 35 9.11 -16.76 -17.31
N ALA A 36 8.77 -15.48 -17.13
CA ALA A 36 9.72 -14.43 -16.78
C ALA A 36 10.28 -14.62 -15.36
N ILE A 37 9.43 -14.99 -14.40
CA ILE A 37 9.83 -15.31 -13.02
C ILE A 37 10.76 -16.52 -12.98
N GLN A 38 10.46 -17.58 -13.74
CA GLN A 38 11.34 -18.75 -13.85
C GLN A 38 12.70 -18.41 -14.48
N ALA A 39 12.76 -17.40 -15.34
CA ALA A 39 13.99 -16.88 -15.95
C ALA A 39 14.72 -15.83 -15.08
N GLY A 40 14.24 -15.56 -13.86
CA GLY A 40 14.88 -14.65 -12.90
C GLY A 40 14.46 -13.18 -13.00
N PHE A 41 13.39 -12.87 -13.73
CA PHE A 41 12.80 -11.53 -13.83
C PHE A 41 11.60 -11.37 -12.91
N THR A 42 11.22 -10.15 -12.54
CA THR A 42 10.05 -9.93 -11.67
C THR A 42 8.71 -10.13 -12.38
N ASN A 43 8.64 -9.84 -13.68
CA ASN A 43 7.50 -10.08 -14.56
C ASN A 43 7.93 -9.93 -16.04
N PHE A 44 7.04 -10.24 -16.98
CA PHE A 44 7.37 -10.17 -18.40
C PHE A 44 7.70 -8.76 -18.87
N LYS A 45 7.06 -7.74 -18.28
CA LYS A 45 7.35 -6.33 -18.58
C LYS A 45 8.76 -5.91 -18.14
N ASN A 46 9.23 -6.43 -17.01
CA ASN A 46 10.60 -6.23 -16.54
C ASN A 46 11.63 -6.87 -17.49
N PHE A 47 11.34 -8.08 -17.97
CA PHE A 47 12.13 -8.73 -19.01
C PHE A 47 12.20 -7.90 -20.29
N GLN A 48 11.07 -7.38 -20.79
CA GLN A 48 11.03 -6.52 -21.98
C GLN A 48 11.86 -5.23 -21.79
N ASN A 49 11.76 -4.60 -20.62
CA ASN A 49 12.56 -3.43 -20.28
C ASN A 49 14.06 -3.75 -20.21
N SER A 50 14.44 -4.98 -19.85
CA SER A 50 15.84 -5.42 -19.83
C SER A 50 16.42 -5.59 -21.24
N LEU A 51 15.61 -6.01 -22.22
CA LEU A 51 16.01 -6.08 -23.64
C LEU A 51 16.18 -4.70 -24.27
N ASN A 52 15.38 -3.72 -23.82
CA ASN A 52 15.44 -2.35 -24.33
C ASN A 52 16.64 -1.55 -23.79
N LYS A 53 17.32 -2.03 -22.74
CA LYS A 53 18.51 -1.38 -22.16
C LYS A 53 19.83 -1.74 -22.85
N THR A 54 19.82 -2.61 -23.86
CA THR A 54 21.01 -3.00 -24.65
C THR A 54 21.08 -2.27 -26.00
N GLY A 55 21.04 -0.94 -26.00
CA GLY A 55 21.31 -0.03 -27.15
C GLY A 55 22.28 1.10 -26.74
N PRO A 56 23.05 1.70 -27.68
CA PRO A 56 24.46 2.06 -27.45
C PRO A 56 24.72 3.28 -26.55
N ALA A 57 25.87 3.19 -25.89
CA ALA A 57 26.35 4.01 -24.78
C ALA A 57 26.52 5.51 -25.08
N LYS A 58 26.22 6.35 -24.07
CA LYS A 58 26.86 7.66 -23.88
C LYS A 58 27.72 7.63 -22.61
N LYS A 59 28.98 8.06 -22.79
CA LYS A 59 30.05 8.19 -21.80
C LYS A 59 29.84 9.41 -20.89
N GLN A 60 30.65 9.41 -19.81
CA GLN A 60 30.98 10.48 -18.85
C GLN A 60 30.12 10.50 -17.58
N SER A 61 30.68 10.64 -16.38
CA SER A 61 32.07 10.76 -15.93
C SER A 61 32.11 10.56 -14.41
N ASP A 62 33.28 10.15 -13.92
CA ASP A 62 33.61 9.96 -12.51
C ASP A 62 33.26 11.18 -11.65
N ALA A 63 32.29 11.01 -10.76
CA ALA A 63 32.16 11.80 -9.54
C ALA A 63 31.73 10.84 -8.43
N GLN A 64 32.65 10.58 -7.52
CA GLN A 64 32.43 9.84 -6.29
C GLN A 64 31.31 10.50 -5.48
N PHE A 65 30.18 9.82 -5.36
CA PHE A 65 29.22 9.98 -4.27
C PHE A 65 29.05 8.63 -3.57
N PRO A 66 28.81 8.61 -2.25
CA PRO A 66 28.85 7.39 -1.45
C PRO A 66 27.83 6.39 -1.97
N GLN A 67 28.21 5.12 -2.04
CA GLN A 67 27.31 4.04 -2.41
C GLN A 67 26.21 3.90 -1.36
N GLU A 68 25.07 4.53 -1.59
CA GLU A 68 23.82 4.09 -0.99
C GLU A 68 23.44 2.77 -1.67
N LYS A 69 23.74 1.68 -0.97
CA LYS A 69 23.16 0.36 -1.21
C LYS A 69 21.64 0.54 -1.43
N PRO A 70 21.00 -0.12 -2.41
CA PRO A 70 19.56 -0.23 -2.40
C PRO A 70 19.18 -1.04 -1.16
N ARG A 71 18.85 -0.35 -0.06
CA ARG A 71 18.22 -0.92 1.13
C ARG A 71 16.74 -1.11 0.82
N HIS A 72 16.43 -2.04 -0.07
CA HIS A 72 15.16 -2.76 0.05
C HIS A 72 15.42 -3.98 0.93
N ALA A 73 15.87 -3.73 2.15
CA ALA A 73 15.54 -4.65 3.22
C ALA A 73 14.02 -4.55 3.34
N ILE A 74 13.32 -5.66 3.10
CA ILE A 74 11.92 -5.79 3.51
C ILE A 74 11.95 -5.50 5.01
N SER A 75 11.68 -4.26 5.42
CA SER A 75 11.51 -3.96 6.83
C SER A 75 10.30 -4.77 7.23
N LYS A 76 10.53 -5.77 8.08
CA LYS A 76 9.46 -6.61 8.58
C LYS A 76 8.56 -5.66 9.36
N ILE A 77 7.45 -5.22 8.75
CA ILE A 77 6.46 -4.37 9.42
C ILE A 77 6.02 -5.15 10.65
N SER A 78 6.52 -4.74 11.82
CA SER A 78 6.33 -5.49 13.06
C SER A 78 4.98 -5.14 13.68
N ASN A 79 4.53 -3.90 13.44
CA ASN A 79 3.34 -3.36 14.05
C ASN A 79 2.07 -3.70 13.23
N PRO A 80 1.09 -4.40 13.82
CA PRO A 80 -0.13 -4.81 13.13
C PRO A 80 -1.02 -3.64 12.66
N HIS A 81 -1.05 -2.53 13.41
CA HIS A 81 -1.82 -1.34 13.03
C HIS A 81 -1.17 -0.60 11.86
N ARG A 82 0.16 -0.58 11.81
CA ARG A 82 0.90 -0.04 10.67
C ARG A 82 0.71 -0.89 9.42
N ASN A 83 0.76 -2.22 9.55
CA ASN A 83 0.41 -3.12 8.45
C ASN A 83 -1.01 -2.89 7.93
N LEU A 84 -1.96 -2.62 8.84
CA LEU A 84 -3.34 -2.25 8.49
C LEU A 84 -3.40 -0.92 7.72
N LEU A 85 -2.63 0.09 8.12
CA LEU A 85 -2.54 1.36 7.37
C LEU A 85 -1.93 1.16 5.99
N VAL A 86 -0.86 0.35 5.87
CA VAL A 86 -0.27 0.00 4.57
C VAL A 86 -1.31 -0.67 3.67
N ALA A 87 -2.10 -1.60 4.20
CA ALA A 87 -3.18 -2.23 3.45
C ALA A 87 -4.22 -1.20 2.96
N GLY A 88 -4.61 -0.26 3.83
CA GLY A 88 -5.52 0.83 3.47
C GLY A 88 -4.97 1.73 2.38
N VAL A 89 -3.72 2.19 2.49
CA VAL A 89 -3.07 3.03 1.48
C VAL A 89 -2.94 2.28 0.15
N ASN A 90 -2.54 1.00 0.17
CA ASN A 90 -2.50 0.17 -1.01
C ASN A 90 -3.87 0.07 -1.72
N ASP A 91 -4.95 -0.11 -0.96
CA ASP A 91 -6.31 -0.15 -1.52
C ASP A 91 -6.69 1.18 -2.19
N LEU A 92 -6.40 2.31 -1.54
CA LEU A 92 -6.65 3.64 -2.10
C LEU A 92 -5.87 3.87 -3.41
N LEU A 93 -4.59 3.48 -3.45
CA LEU A 93 -3.74 3.60 -4.64
C LEU A 93 -4.22 2.71 -5.78
N ASN A 94 -4.57 1.44 -5.49
CA ASN A 94 -5.08 0.51 -6.48
C ASN A 94 -6.38 1.00 -7.11
N LYS A 95 -7.26 1.61 -6.30
CA LYS A 95 -8.50 2.23 -6.76
C LYS A 95 -8.32 3.61 -7.39
N LYS A 96 -7.10 4.15 -7.37
CA LYS A 96 -6.76 5.49 -7.87
C LYS A 96 -7.58 6.59 -7.18
N LEU A 97 -7.92 6.38 -5.90
CA LEU A 97 -8.58 7.37 -5.05
C LEU A 97 -7.61 8.40 -4.51
N ILE A 98 -6.34 8.01 -4.37
CA ILE A 98 -5.22 8.89 -4.05
C ILE A 98 -4.08 8.64 -5.03
N ILE A 99 -3.14 9.58 -5.10
CA ILE A 99 -1.86 9.45 -5.79
C ILE A 99 -0.72 9.77 -4.83
N LEU A 100 0.48 9.23 -5.08
CA LEU A 100 1.66 9.47 -4.25
C LEU A 100 2.40 10.74 -4.62
N GLU A 101 2.06 11.35 -5.75
CA GLU A 101 2.57 12.66 -6.14
C GLU A 101 1.75 13.71 -5.40
N SER A 102 2.41 14.50 -4.55
CA SER A 102 1.76 15.70 -4.00
C SER A 102 1.33 16.59 -5.17
N PRO A 103 0.06 17.01 -5.26
CA PRO A 103 -0.33 18.05 -6.21
C PRO A 103 0.53 19.29 -5.96
N ASP A 104 0.92 20.00 -7.03
CA ASP A 104 1.52 21.32 -6.88
C ASP A 104 0.62 22.16 -5.97
N SER A 105 1.23 22.93 -5.07
CA SER A 105 0.61 23.78 -4.03
C SER A 105 -0.43 24.80 -4.54
N GLN A 106 -0.67 24.83 -5.85
CA GLN A 106 -1.65 25.64 -6.58
C GLN A 106 -3.00 24.91 -6.80
N ASN A 107 -3.07 23.58 -6.63
CA ASN A 107 -4.31 22.83 -6.83
C ASN A 107 -5.06 22.65 -5.51
N THR A 108 -6.13 23.43 -5.34
CA THR A 108 -7.12 23.40 -4.25
C THR A 108 -7.98 22.14 -4.24
N ARG A 109 -7.42 20.98 -4.61
CA ARG A 109 -8.12 19.72 -4.41
C ARG A 109 -8.16 19.46 -2.92
N ASN A 110 -9.34 19.67 -2.36
CA ASN A 110 -9.76 19.15 -1.08
C ASN A 110 -9.75 17.61 -1.20
N ASP A 111 -8.56 17.01 -1.25
CA ASP A 111 -8.33 15.58 -1.49
C ASP A 111 -8.68 14.83 -0.20
N GLN A 112 -9.98 14.68 -0.01
CA GLN A 112 -10.57 14.03 1.12
C GLN A 112 -11.70 13.12 0.66
N GLY A 113 -11.89 12.04 1.40
CA GLY A 113 -12.94 11.10 1.13
C GLY A 113 -12.89 9.89 2.04
N HIS A 114 -13.85 9.01 1.81
CA HIS A 114 -13.88 7.69 2.42
C HIS A 114 -14.38 6.67 1.40
N VAL A 115 -14.03 5.42 1.61
CA VAL A 115 -14.49 4.31 0.80
C VAL A 115 -14.79 3.11 1.68
N PHE A 116 -15.92 2.46 1.42
CA PHE A 116 -16.20 1.13 1.95
C PHE A 116 -15.46 0.10 1.10
N THR A 117 -14.68 -0.76 1.75
CA THR A 117 -13.82 -1.73 1.08
C THR A 117 -13.63 -2.97 1.94
N GLU A 118 -12.91 -3.95 1.40
CA GLU A 118 -12.45 -5.10 2.14
C GLU A 118 -10.95 -4.98 2.40
N ILE A 119 -10.54 -4.99 3.68
CA ILE A 119 -9.13 -5.06 4.08
C ILE A 119 -8.94 -6.37 4.83
N PHE A 120 -7.98 -7.19 4.37
CA PHE A 120 -7.71 -8.52 4.92
C PHE A 120 -8.95 -9.44 5.00
N GLY A 121 -9.86 -9.39 4.02
CA GLY A 121 -11.06 -10.23 4.02
C GLY A 121 -12.23 -9.70 4.86
N PHE A 122 -12.14 -8.47 5.41
CA PHE A 122 -13.19 -7.92 6.26
C PHE A 122 -13.70 -6.56 5.79
N PRO A 123 -15.03 -6.31 5.91
CA PRO A 123 -15.62 -5.00 5.67
C PRO A 123 -14.91 -3.93 6.48
N SER A 124 -14.54 -2.85 5.80
CA SER A 124 -13.70 -1.80 6.33
C SER A 124 -14.08 -0.46 5.73
N VAL A 125 -13.75 0.61 6.44
CA VAL A 125 -13.79 1.98 5.90
C VAL A 125 -12.36 2.50 5.88
N VAL A 126 -11.93 2.98 4.72
CA VAL A 126 -10.65 3.69 4.58
C VAL A 126 -10.97 5.14 4.23
N LYS A 127 -10.32 6.06 4.95
CA LYS A 127 -10.51 7.49 4.79
C LYS A 127 -9.18 8.18 4.54
N TRP A 128 -9.23 9.27 3.80
CA TRP A 128 -8.10 10.14 3.57
C TRP A 128 -8.54 11.59 3.64
N ARG A 129 -7.62 12.46 4.02
CA ARG A 129 -7.81 13.90 4.02
C ARG A 129 -6.47 14.59 3.82
N ASP A 130 -6.42 15.51 2.87
CA ASP A 130 -5.31 16.45 2.73
C ASP A 130 -5.24 17.37 3.95
N ILE A 131 -4.07 17.41 4.58
CA ILE A 131 -3.79 18.27 5.73
C ILE A 131 -2.79 19.38 5.41
N GLY A 132 -2.47 19.56 4.12
CA GLY A 132 -1.44 20.46 3.64
C GLY A 132 -0.06 19.81 3.61
N PHE A 133 0.94 20.58 3.18
CA PHE A 133 2.36 20.19 3.17
C PHE A 133 2.68 18.88 2.43
N GLY A 134 1.84 18.50 1.47
CA GLY A 134 2.00 17.24 0.74
C GLY A 134 1.68 15.99 1.57
N GLU A 135 0.90 16.14 2.65
CA GLU A 135 0.57 15.05 3.57
C GLU A 135 -0.92 14.68 3.48
N LEU A 136 -1.20 13.37 3.55
CA LEU A 136 -2.54 12.85 3.75
C LEU A 136 -2.67 12.24 5.14
N GLU A 137 -3.69 12.63 5.87
CA GLU A 137 -4.16 11.88 7.04
C GLU A 137 -4.96 10.67 6.57
N ILE A 138 -4.47 9.46 6.83
CA ILE A 138 -5.11 8.20 6.45
C ILE A 138 -5.68 7.53 7.69
N SER A 139 -6.93 7.09 7.62
CA SER A 139 -7.62 6.40 8.71
C SER A 139 -8.29 5.13 8.21
N VAL A 140 -8.03 4.01 8.89
CA VAL A 140 -8.60 2.69 8.56
C VAL A 140 -9.44 2.19 9.73
N TRP A 141 -10.69 1.86 9.45
CA TRP A 141 -11.64 1.23 10.38
C TRP A 141 -11.89 -0.20 9.90
N TRP A 142 -11.22 -1.16 10.53
CA TRP A 142 -11.24 -2.58 10.15
C TRP A 142 -12.34 -3.35 10.86
N LYS A 143 -12.98 -4.29 10.14
CA LYS A 143 -14.18 -5.02 10.61
C LYS A 143 -15.29 -4.04 11.02
N TYR A 144 -15.51 -3.03 10.18
CA TYR A 144 -16.53 -2.01 10.36
C TYR A 144 -17.88 -2.53 9.85
N ASP A 145 -18.90 -2.42 10.68
CA ASP A 145 -20.28 -2.78 10.38
C ASP A 145 -21.15 -1.53 10.55
N HIS A 146 -21.51 -0.90 9.42
CA HIS A 146 -22.31 0.32 9.43
C HIS A 146 -23.69 0.10 10.06
N SER A 147 -24.31 -1.07 9.86
CA SER A 147 -25.65 -1.37 10.40
C SER A 147 -25.71 -1.38 11.92
N ARG A 148 -24.55 -1.60 12.57
CA ARG A 148 -24.39 -1.60 14.03
C ARG A 148 -23.86 -0.28 14.57
N HIS A 149 -23.59 0.69 13.69
CA HIS A 149 -23.18 2.02 14.10
C HIS A 149 -24.36 2.74 14.78
N PRO A 150 -24.19 3.31 15.99
CA PRO A 150 -25.29 3.92 16.74
C PRO A 150 -25.90 5.15 16.05
N GLN A 151 -25.24 5.65 15.00
CA GLN A 151 -25.65 6.80 14.22
C GLN A 151 -25.85 6.49 12.72
N ALA A 152 -26.04 5.22 12.35
CA ALA A 152 -26.21 4.81 10.95
C ALA A 152 -27.46 5.44 10.29
N GLU A 153 -28.57 5.34 11.00
CA GLU A 153 -29.92 5.73 10.56
C GLU A 153 -30.35 7.11 11.09
N LEU A 154 -29.43 7.87 11.70
CA LEU A 154 -29.72 9.24 12.12
C LEU A 154 -29.67 10.19 10.93
N GLU A 155 -30.33 11.34 11.05
CA GLU A 155 -30.33 12.39 10.03
C GLU A 155 -29.45 13.59 10.40
N GLY A 156 -29.10 14.38 9.39
CA GLY A 156 -28.32 15.61 9.54
C GLY A 156 -26.95 15.39 10.19
N ASN A 157 -26.52 16.34 11.02
CA ASN A 157 -25.22 16.34 11.70
C ASN A 157 -25.04 15.21 12.72
N ARG A 158 -26.11 14.46 13.02
CA ARG A 158 -26.06 13.33 13.94
C ARG A 158 -25.75 12.02 13.23
N ARG A 159 -25.76 11.99 11.89
CA ARG A 159 -25.36 10.83 11.09
C ARG A 159 -23.85 10.75 11.00
N GLU A 160 -23.30 9.54 10.99
CA GLU A 160 -21.88 9.34 10.64
C GLU A 160 -21.61 9.95 9.25
N ASN A 161 -20.67 10.89 9.20
CA ASN A 161 -20.30 11.63 8.00
C ASN A 161 -18.87 11.37 7.55
N PHE A 162 -18.13 10.54 8.29
CA PHE A 162 -16.76 10.10 8.02
C PHE A 162 -15.73 11.25 7.95
N ASN A 163 -16.07 12.43 8.47
CA ASN A 163 -15.17 13.59 8.45
C ASN A 163 -14.13 13.59 9.58
N SER A 164 -14.30 12.73 10.59
CA SER A 164 -13.37 12.58 11.72
C SER A 164 -12.50 11.35 11.56
N THR A 165 -11.29 11.35 12.13
CA THR A 165 -10.38 10.19 12.14
C THR A 165 -10.94 8.99 12.89
N THR A 166 -11.90 9.19 13.79
CA THR A 166 -12.55 8.12 14.55
C THR A 166 -14.06 8.11 14.33
N PRO A 167 -14.74 6.96 14.46
CA PRO A 167 -16.19 6.88 14.33
C PRO A 167 -16.91 7.89 15.23
N LEU A 168 -17.98 8.48 14.72
CA LEU A 168 -18.85 9.41 15.41
C LEU A 168 -19.73 8.66 16.42
N ALA A 169 -19.09 8.12 17.44
CA ALA A 169 -19.71 7.40 18.53
C ALA A 169 -18.81 7.48 19.77
N ARG A 170 -19.38 7.20 20.94
CA ARG A 170 -18.57 7.05 22.16
C ARG A 170 -17.73 5.77 22.05
N LYS A 171 -16.48 5.81 22.52
CA LYS A 171 -15.51 4.70 22.38
C LYS A 171 -16.00 3.39 23.00
N GLU A 172 -16.83 3.45 24.04
CA GLU A 172 -17.41 2.28 24.71
C GLU A 172 -18.33 1.46 23.79
N LEU A 173 -18.91 2.12 22.77
CA LEU A 173 -19.81 1.51 21.79
C LEU A 173 -19.04 0.90 20.60
N TYR A 174 -17.76 1.23 20.41
CA TYR A 174 -16.97 0.77 19.25
C TYR A 174 -16.95 -0.75 19.15
N LYS A 175 -16.93 -1.45 20.29
CA LYS A 175 -16.94 -2.92 20.35
C LYS A 175 -18.11 -3.55 19.58
N ASN A 176 -19.19 -2.81 19.38
CA ASN A 176 -20.38 -3.27 18.69
C ASN A 176 -20.24 -3.21 17.16
N PHE A 177 -19.42 -2.33 16.61
CA PHE A 177 -19.45 -2.03 15.18
C PHE A 177 -18.08 -1.88 14.50
N VAL A 178 -16.97 -1.83 15.24
CA VAL A 178 -15.63 -1.74 14.65
C VAL A 178 -14.65 -2.62 15.41
N GLY A 179 -13.76 -3.30 14.67
CA GLY A 179 -12.71 -4.14 15.24
C GLY A 179 -11.49 -3.33 15.63
N VAL A 180 -10.95 -2.58 14.69
CA VAL A 180 -9.76 -1.75 14.90
C VAL A 180 -9.93 -0.42 14.20
N THR A 181 -9.50 0.65 14.85
CA THR A 181 -9.25 1.93 14.18
C THR A 181 -7.77 2.23 14.27
N ALA A 182 -7.19 2.77 13.20
CA ALA A 182 -5.83 3.28 13.19
C ALA A 182 -5.75 4.46 12.23
N THR A 183 -5.04 5.50 12.62
CA THR A 183 -4.80 6.69 11.79
C THR A 183 -3.32 6.99 11.77
N GLY A 184 -2.80 7.41 10.62
CA GLY A 184 -1.44 7.86 10.44
C GLY A 184 -1.33 8.85 9.28
N TRP A 185 -0.13 9.39 9.07
CA TRP A 185 0.14 10.41 8.06
C TRP A 185 0.99 9.82 6.94
N LEU A 186 0.52 9.96 5.71
CA LEU A 186 1.25 9.61 4.49
C LEU A 186 1.88 10.88 3.94
N GLU A 187 3.20 10.97 4.07
CA GLU A 187 4.01 11.99 3.41
C GLU A 187 4.13 11.65 1.93
N ARG A 188 4.01 12.63 1.02
CA ARG A 188 4.03 12.40 -0.44
C ARG A 188 5.01 13.29 -1.22
N GLU A 189 5.57 14.32 -0.59
CA GLU A 189 6.41 15.31 -1.27
C GLU A 189 7.86 14.80 -1.44
N LYS A 190 8.48 14.30 -0.36
CA LYS A 190 9.92 14.02 -0.30
C LYS A 190 10.24 12.54 -0.28
N GLY A 191 9.67 11.83 0.68
CA GLY A 191 10.03 10.46 1.02
C GLY A 191 9.00 9.43 0.57
N LYS A 192 7.73 9.85 0.41
CA LYS A 192 6.62 8.93 0.10
C LYS A 192 6.57 7.82 1.15
N HIS A 193 6.13 8.13 2.36
CA HIS A 193 6.13 7.16 3.46
C HIS A 193 5.05 7.41 4.50
N LEU A 194 4.63 6.35 5.20
CA LEU A 194 3.86 6.51 6.42
C LEU A 194 4.77 6.99 7.56
N MET A 195 4.47 8.16 8.12
CA MET A 195 5.31 8.78 9.14
C MET A 195 5.39 7.96 10.43
N GLY A 196 6.54 8.05 11.09
CA GLY A 196 6.85 7.31 12.30
C GLY A 196 7.31 5.88 12.03
N LYS A 197 7.62 5.18 13.12
CA LYS A 197 8.10 3.81 13.15
C LYS A 197 7.30 2.98 14.13
N ASP A 198 7.02 1.71 13.81
CA ASP A 198 6.22 0.82 14.64
C ASP A 198 4.86 1.47 15.03
N SER A 199 4.62 1.75 16.32
CA SER A 199 3.41 2.45 16.81
C SER A 199 3.57 3.97 16.93
N GLU A 200 4.76 4.51 16.71
CA GLU A 200 4.98 5.95 16.79
C GLU A 200 4.14 6.67 15.74
N ARG A 201 3.58 7.83 16.12
CA ARG A 201 2.74 8.67 15.26
C ARG A 201 1.52 7.95 14.68
N LEU A 202 1.09 6.85 15.29
CA LEU A 202 -0.23 6.31 15.08
C LEU A 202 -1.18 6.93 16.10
N VAL A 203 -2.30 7.45 15.63
CA VAL A 203 -3.32 8.09 16.48
C VAL A 203 -4.69 7.47 16.24
N GLY A 204 -5.66 7.85 17.07
CA GLY A 204 -7.03 7.33 16.95
C GLY A 204 -7.12 5.81 17.09
N ILE A 205 -6.15 5.17 17.76
CA ILE A 205 -6.12 3.72 17.89
C ILE A 205 -7.24 3.25 18.82
N TYR A 206 -8.05 2.33 18.31
CA TYR A 206 -8.93 1.47 19.09
C TYR A 206 -8.71 0.04 18.64
N THR A 207 -8.80 -0.92 19.57
CA THR A 207 -8.72 -2.34 19.24
C THR A 207 -9.65 -3.12 20.14
N ARG A 208 -10.69 -3.70 19.54
CA ARG A 208 -11.62 -4.61 20.21
C ARG A 208 -10.84 -5.82 20.73
N LYS A 209 -11.26 -6.35 21.89
CA LYS A 209 -10.63 -7.50 22.54
C LYS A 209 -10.47 -8.66 21.54
N GLY A 210 -9.25 -9.21 21.45
CA GLY A 210 -8.90 -10.30 20.53
C GLY A 210 -8.48 -9.87 19.13
N GLU A 211 -8.83 -8.65 18.68
CA GLU A 211 -8.56 -8.22 17.31
C GLU A 211 -7.09 -7.89 17.05
N LYS A 212 -6.32 -7.51 18.09
CA LYS A 212 -4.86 -7.32 17.94
C LYS A 212 -4.19 -8.60 17.46
N SER A 213 -4.46 -9.71 18.12
CA SER A 213 -3.91 -11.03 17.76
C SER A 213 -4.46 -11.54 16.43
N ALA A 214 -5.63 -11.07 16.00
CA ALA A 214 -6.14 -11.35 14.66
C ALA A 214 -5.33 -10.57 13.60
N LEU A 215 -5.07 -9.27 13.82
CA LEU A 215 -4.24 -8.46 12.92
C LEU A 215 -2.79 -8.96 12.82
N GLU A 216 -2.20 -9.41 13.92
CA GLU A 216 -0.84 -9.96 13.95
C GLU A 216 -0.68 -11.21 13.07
N LYS A 217 -1.78 -11.92 12.78
CA LYS A 217 -1.81 -13.09 11.90
C LYS A 217 -2.04 -12.73 10.42
N MET A 218 -2.39 -11.47 10.12
CA MET A 218 -2.62 -11.03 8.75
C MET A 218 -1.32 -10.95 7.98
N THR A 219 -1.38 -11.24 6.68
CA THR A 219 -0.23 -11.17 5.79
C THR A 219 0.36 -9.76 5.80
N VAL A 220 1.67 -9.67 6.01
CA VAL A 220 2.41 -8.41 5.92
C VAL A 220 2.29 -7.88 4.50
N GLN A 221 1.79 -6.64 4.37
CA GLN A 221 1.61 -5.97 3.11
C GLN A 221 2.91 -5.37 2.62
N ILE A 222 3.10 -5.41 1.31
CA ILE A 222 4.19 -4.69 0.64
C ILE A 222 3.64 -3.33 0.22
N PRO A 223 4.18 -2.21 0.71
CA PRO A 223 3.80 -0.87 0.27
C PRO A 223 3.91 -0.68 -1.25
N LEU A 224 2.90 -0.06 -1.86
CA LEU A 224 2.85 0.20 -3.31
C LEU A 224 3.49 1.55 -3.67
N GLY A 225 4.82 1.58 -3.75
CA GLY A 225 5.56 2.78 -4.20
C GLY A 225 5.81 3.83 -3.11
N PHE A 226 5.56 3.48 -1.85
CA PHE A 226 5.87 4.28 -0.66
C PHE A 226 6.60 3.39 0.38
N GLU A 227 7.11 3.96 1.46
CA GLU A 227 7.67 3.19 2.59
C GLU A 227 6.68 3.07 3.75
N ALA A 228 6.66 1.91 4.43
CA ALA A 228 5.75 1.67 5.56
C ALA A 228 6.08 2.51 6.80
N GLU A 229 7.30 3.04 6.87
CA GLU A 229 7.84 3.82 7.99
C GLU A 229 8.71 4.92 7.42
N GLY A 230 8.84 6.03 8.15
CA GLY A 230 9.72 7.11 7.74
C GLY A 230 9.73 8.28 8.70
N LYS A 231 10.53 9.28 8.37
CA LYS A 231 10.75 10.44 9.25
C LYS A 231 9.44 11.21 9.44
N PHE A 232 9.20 11.64 10.67
CA PHE A 232 8.17 12.62 10.99
C PHE A 232 8.72 14.04 10.78
N TYR A 233 7.97 14.88 10.06
CA TYR A 233 8.28 16.30 9.88
C TYR A 233 7.38 17.13 10.81
N PHE A 234 7.91 18.26 11.30
CA PHE A 234 7.22 19.20 12.18
C PHE A 234 6.83 20.45 11.41
#